data_AF-A0A844BLD7-F1
#
_entry.id   AF-A0A844BLD7-F1
#
_cell.length_a   1.000
_cell.length_b   1.000
_cell.length_c   1.000
_cell.angle_alpha   90.00
_cell.angle_beta   90.00
_cell.angle_gamma   90.00
#
_symmetry.space_group_name_H-M   'P 1'
#
loop_
_entity.id
_entity.type
_entity.pdbx_description
1 polymer ?
#
loop_
_entity_poly.entity_id
_entity_poly.type
_entity_poly.pdbx_seq_one_letter_code
_entity_poly.pdbx_strand_id
1 'polypeptide(L)'
;MMSSSMASMSGFIVIVFFSSQMMAYFNWSNMGTVVAIKGAELLQNSNGIVLIVGFIIVSAFIDFFIGSASAKWAILAPIFVPMFMLLGYHPAFTQVLYRIGDGFINPSPMQAYIPLVLAVIKRYDKKAGLGTLMCSEPQKLEFI
;
A
#
# COMPACT_ATOMS: atom_id res chain seq x y z
N MET A 1 -2.99 -7.38 30.42
CA MET A 1 -2.06 -6.96 29.35
C MET A 1 -2.41 -7.61 28.02
N MET A 2 -2.34 -8.95 27.86
CA MET A 2 -2.67 -9.61 26.58
C MET A 2 -4.10 -9.36 26.08
N SER A 3 -5.11 -9.45 26.97
CA SER A 3 -6.51 -9.18 26.60
C SER A 3 -6.71 -7.75 26.05
N SER A 4 -6.10 -6.75 26.69
CA SER A 4 -6.16 -5.35 26.23
C SER A 4 -5.46 -5.15 24.88
N SER A 5 -4.33 -5.83 24.64
CA SER A 5 -3.66 -5.81 23.35
C SER A 5 -4.52 -6.45 22.25
N MET A 6 -5.17 -7.58 22.54
CA MET A 6 -6.11 -8.22 21.59
C MET A 6 -7.33 -7.35 21.30
N ALA A 7 -7.86 -6.66 22.32
CA ALA A 7 -8.95 -5.70 22.12
C ALA A 7 -8.55 -4.55 21.18
N SER A 8 -7.30 -4.07 21.25
CA SER A 8 -6.78 -3.03 20.34
C SER A 8 -6.63 -3.50 18.88
N MET A 9 -6.53 -4.81 18.65
CA MET A 9 -6.46 -5.42 17.31
C MET A 9 -7.83 -5.71 16.68
N SER A 10 -8.93 -5.45 17.39
CA SER A 10 -10.29 -5.76 16.93
C SER A 10 -10.59 -5.22 15.52
N GLY A 11 -10.22 -3.97 15.23
CA GLY A 11 -10.42 -3.38 13.90
C GLY A 11 -9.61 -4.09 12.80
N PHE A 12 -8.38 -4.52 13.10
CA PHE A 12 -7.56 -5.29 12.16
C PHE A 12 -8.16 -6.67 11.90
N ILE A 13 -8.67 -7.36 12.93
CA ILE A 13 -9.32 -8.67 12.79
C ILE A 13 -10.53 -8.58 11.86
N VAL A 14 -11.34 -7.51 11.97
CA VAL A 14 -12.49 -7.27 11.08
C VAL A 14 -12.03 -7.10 9.63
N ILE A 15 -10.99 -6.31 9.37
CA ILE A 15 -10.44 -6.12 8.02
C ILE A 15 -9.92 -7.45 7.46
N VAL A 16 -9.15 -8.20 8.24
CA VAL A 16 -8.60 -9.50 7.83
C VAL A 16 -9.71 -10.49 7.50
N PHE A 17 -10.78 -10.52 8.30
CA PHE A 17 -11.95 -11.37 8.04
C PHE A 17 -12.59 -11.06 6.68
N PHE A 18 -12.92 -9.79 6.41
CA PHE A 18 -13.51 -9.43 5.12
C PHE A 18 -12.54 -9.66 3.95
N SER A 19 -11.25 -9.38 4.16
CA SER A 19 -10.21 -9.59 3.15
C SER A 19 -10.04 -11.08 2.81
N SER A 20 -10.08 -11.96 3.82
CA SER A 20 -10.01 -13.41 3.59
C SER A 20 -11.21 -13.93 2.83
N GLN A 21 -12.42 -13.41 3.11
CA GLN A 21 -13.62 -13.83 2.39
C GLN A 21 -13.63 -13.31 0.96
N MET A 22 -13.17 -12.07 0.75
CA MET A 22 -12.95 -11.55 -0.59
C MET A 22 -11.98 -12.44 -1.35
N MET A 23 -10.81 -12.78 -0.78
CA MET A 23 -9.85 -13.70 -1.39
C MET A 23 -10.48 -15.05 -1.76
N ALA A 24 -11.26 -15.64 -0.85
CA ALA A 24 -11.92 -16.92 -1.09
C ALA A 24 -12.89 -16.84 -2.28
N TYR A 25 -13.73 -15.81 -2.33
CA TYR A 25 -14.64 -15.61 -3.46
C TYR A 25 -13.92 -15.25 -4.77
N PHE A 26 -12.83 -14.49 -4.68
CA PHE A 26 -12.02 -14.10 -5.84
C PHE A 26 -11.31 -15.30 -6.48
N ASN A 27 -10.88 -16.25 -5.64
CA ASN A 27 -10.31 -17.52 -6.09
C ASN A 27 -11.41 -18.45 -6.64
N TRP A 28 -12.52 -18.62 -5.91
CA TRP A 28 -13.63 -19.45 -6.34
C TRP A 28 -14.26 -19.01 -7.67
N SER A 29 -14.40 -17.70 -7.88
CA SER A 29 -14.95 -17.12 -9.12
C SER A 29 -13.96 -17.13 -10.30
N ASN A 30 -12.71 -17.54 -10.09
CA ASN A 30 -11.60 -17.41 -11.04
C ASN A 30 -11.34 -15.96 -11.52
N MET A 31 -11.95 -14.95 -10.89
CA MET A 31 -11.73 -13.55 -11.27
C MET A 31 -10.28 -13.15 -11.08
N GLY A 32 -9.62 -13.63 -10.01
CA GLY A 32 -8.19 -13.40 -9.80
C GLY A 32 -7.34 -13.92 -10.94
N THR A 33 -7.62 -15.13 -11.41
CA THR A 33 -6.94 -15.74 -12.56
C THR A 33 -7.18 -14.95 -13.84
N VAL A 34 -8.42 -14.55 -14.12
CA VAL A 34 -8.76 -13.79 -15.33
C VAL A 34 -8.09 -12.41 -15.34
N VAL A 35 -8.12 -11.69 -14.21
CA VAL A 35 -7.48 -10.37 -14.09
C VAL A 35 -5.96 -10.50 -14.17
N ALA A 36 -5.38 -11.52 -13.53
CA ALA A 36 -3.95 -11.78 -13.58
C ALA A 36 -3.47 -12.09 -15.01
N ILE A 37 -4.20 -12.94 -15.75
CA ILE A 37 -3.84 -13.28 -17.14
C ILE A 37 -3.96 -12.06 -18.05
N LYS A 38 -5.12 -11.36 -18.03
CA LYS A 38 -5.32 -10.17 -18.88
C LYS A 38 -4.34 -9.05 -18.54
N GLY A 39 -4.04 -8.86 -17.26
CA GLY A 39 -3.04 -7.88 -16.82
C GLY A 39 -1.62 -8.27 -17.25
N ALA A 40 -1.26 -9.54 -17.15
CA ALA A 40 0.01 -10.04 -17.62
C ALA A 40 0.15 -9.89 -19.15
N GLU A 41 -0.88 -10.22 -19.93
CA GLU A 41 -0.88 -10.04 -21.40
C GLU A 41 -0.66 -8.58 -21.81
N LEU A 42 -1.30 -7.62 -21.12
CA LEU A 42 -1.09 -6.20 -21.36
C LEU A 42 0.36 -5.75 -21.09
N LEU A 43 1.04 -6.44 -20.17
CA LEU A 43 2.37 -6.07 -19.69
C LEU A 43 3.49 -6.94 -20.28
N GLN A 44 3.17 -8.03 -20.98
CA GLN A 44 4.12 -9.06 -21.41
C GLN A 44 5.21 -8.53 -22.35
N ASN A 45 4.91 -7.50 -23.14
CA ASN A 45 5.86 -6.86 -24.06
C ASN A 45 6.57 -5.65 -23.45
N SER A 46 6.27 -5.31 -22.19
CA SER A 46 6.87 -4.16 -21.52
C SER A 46 8.26 -4.51 -20.99
N ASN A 47 9.17 -3.53 -20.99
CA ASN A 47 10.47 -3.68 -20.34
C ASN A 47 10.27 -3.94 -18.83
N GLY A 48 11.05 -4.84 -18.24
CA GLY A 48 10.98 -5.14 -16.80
C GLY A 48 11.12 -3.90 -15.91
N ILE A 49 11.90 -2.90 -16.33
CA ILE A 49 12.03 -1.62 -15.62
C ILE A 49 10.70 -0.85 -15.62
N VAL A 50 9.97 -0.83 -16.74
CA VAL A 50 8.67 -0.16 -16.87
C VAL A 50 7.63 -0.85 -15.98
N LEU A 51 7.68 -2.17 -15.89
CA LEU A 51 6.83 -2.96 -14.99
C LEU A 51 7.07 -2.61 -13.51
N ILE A 52 8.34 -2.56 -13.10
CA ILE A 52 8.75 -2.22 -11.74
C ILE A 52 8.29 -0.81 -11.36
N VAL A 53 8.66 0.17 -12.18
CA VAL A 53 8.33 1.58 -11.94
C VAL A 53 6.82 1.79 -11.98
N GLY A 54 6.12 1.18 -12.94
CA GLY A 54 4.67 1.25 -13.06
C GLY A 54 3.95 0.73 -11.82
N PHE A 55 4.37 -0.42 -11.28
CA PHE A 55 3.76 -0.97 -10.07
C PHE A 55 4.05 -0.12 -8.83
N ILE A 56 5.26 0.44 -8.70
CA ILE A 56 5.60 1.38 -7.62
C ILE A 56 4.68 2.61 -7.68
N ILE A 57 4.49 3.21 -8.87
CA ILE A 57 3.61 4.37 -9.07
C ILE A 57 2.16 4.03 -8.72
N VAL A 58 1.66 2.87 -9.11
CA VAL A 58 0.29 2.44 -8.77
C VAL A 58 0.14 2.24 -7.27
N SER A 59 1.08 1.57 -6.62
CA SER A 59 1.07 1.38 -5.16
C SER A 59 1.07 2.73 -4.42
N ALA A 60 1.92 3.64 -4.86
CA ALA A 60 2.04 4.99 -4.34
C ALA A 60 0.74 5.80 -4.57
N PHE A 61 0.14 5.73 -5.76
CA PHE A 61 -1.12 6.42 -6.03
C PHE A 61 -2.26 5.98 -5.10
N ILE A 62 -2.32 4.69 -4.75
CA ILE A 62 -3.34 4.16 -3.84
C ILE A 62 -3.15 4.65 -2.40
N ASP A 63 -1.93 5.01 -1.99
CA ASP A 63 -1.66 5.56 -0.65
C ASP A 63 -2.33 6.90 -0.37
N PHE A 64 -2.69 7.64 -1.41
CA PHE A 64 -3.50 8.85 -1.24
C PHE A 64 -4.92 8.55 -0.74
N PHE A 65 -5.44 7.35 -1.01
CA PHE A 65 -6.81 6.95 -0.64
C PHE A 65 -6.84 6.05 0.59
N ILE A 66 -5.85 5.16 0.74
CA ILE A 66 -5.79 4.15 1.80
C ILE A 66 -4.52 4.34 2.60
N GLY A 67 -4.61 5.04 3.73
CA GLY A 67 -3.46 5.29 4.62
C GLY A 67 -2.97 4.08 5.42
N SER A 68 -3.56 2.89 5.23
CA SER A 68 -3.16 1.67 5.94
C SER A 68 -2.46 0.69 5.00
N ALA A 69 -1.16 0.52 5.23
CA ALA A 69 -0.30 -0.42 4.50
C ALA A 69 -0.83 -1.87 4.56
N SER A 70 -1.40 -2.31 5.68
CA SER A 70 -1.92 -3.68 5.78
C SER A 70 -3.25 -3.84 5.05
N ALA A 71 -4.13 -2.82 5.09
CA ALA A 71 -5.41 -2.88 4.40
C ALA A 71 -5.23 -2.82 2.87
N LYS A 72 -4.35 -1.96 2.38
CA LYS A 72 -4.00 -1.85 0.95
C LYS A 72 -3.43 -3.17 0.43
N TRP A 73 -2.47 -3.77 1.14
CA TRP A 73 -1.87 -5.04 0.71
C TRP A 73 -2.88 -6.19 0.69
N ALA A 74 -3.80 -6.25 1.66
CA ALA A 74 -4.81 -7.28 1.71
C ALA A 74 -5.71 -7.32 0.45
N ILE A 75 -5.88 -6.17 -0.20
CA ILE A 75 -6.66 -6.03 -1.44
C ILE A 75 -5.81 -6.26 -2.69
N LEU A 76 -4.55 -5.77 -2.70
CA LEU A 76 -3.68 -5.83 -3.86
C LEU A 76 -2.99 -7.20 -4.05
N ALA A 77 -2.60 -7.85 -2.95
CA ALA A 77 -1.85 -9.10 -3.01
C ALA A 77 -2.56 -10.20 -3.83
N PRO A 78 -3.89 -10.44 -3.69
CA PRO A 78 -4.59 -11.47 -4.45
C PRO A 78 -4.62 -11.23 -5.97
N ILE A 79 -4.38 -10.00 -6.42
CA ILE A 79 -4.41 -9.61 -7.83
C ILE A 79 -3.00 -9.58 -8.41
N PHE A 80 -2.10 -8.83 -7.75
CA PHE A 80 -0.77 -8.54 -8.29
C PHE A 80 0.23 -9.66 -8.06
N VAL A 81 0.12 -10.44 -6.98
CA VAL A 81 1.05 -11.55 -6.73
C VAL A 81 0.90 -12.62 -7.83
N PRO A 82 -0.31 -13.13 -8.16
CA PRO A 82 -0.46 -14.08 -9.26
C PRO A 82 -0.06 -13.49 -10.63
N MET A 83 -0.38 -12.22 -10.89
CA MET A 83 -0.02 -11.54 -12.15
C MET A 83 1.49 -11.50 -12.39
N PHE A 84 2.26 -11.09 -11.39
CA PHE A 84 3.73 -11.05 -11.50
C PHE A 84 4.34 -12.46 -11.55
N MET A 85 3.71 -13.46 -10.91
CA MET A 85 4.13 -14.85 -11.06
C MET A 85 3.96 -15.36 -12.48
N LEU A 86 2.89 -14.98 -13.18
CA LEU A 86 2.69 -15.32 -14.61
C LEU A 86 3.73 -14.64 -15.52
N LEU A 87 4.23 -13.46 -15.13
CA LEU A 87 5.32 -12.76 -15.80
C LEU A 87 6.72 -13.32 -15.47
N GLY A 88 6.80 -14.38 -14.64
CA GLY A 88 8.04 -15.06 -14.27
C GLY A 88 8.76 -14.49 -13.05
N TYR A 89 8.15 -13.57 -12.30
CA TYR A 89 8.73 -13.00 -11.08
C TYR A 89 8.36 -13.80 -9.83
N HIS A 90 9.28 -13.85 -8.88
CA HIS A 90 9.04 -14.47 -7.58
C HIS A 90 8.03 -13.64 -6.75
N PRO A 91 7.08 -14.23 -6.00
CA PRO A 91 6.07 -13.49 -5.22
C PRO A 91 6.67 -12.50 -4.20
N ALA A 92 7.84 -12.82 -3.64
CA ALA A 92 8.57 -11.90 -2.75
C ALA A 92 9.00 -10.61 -3.46
N PHE A 93 9.23 -10.66 -4.78
CA PHE A 93 9.58 -9.47 -5.56
C PHE A 93 8.41 -8.47 -5.59
N THR A 94 7.19 -8.93 -5.88
CA THR A 94 5.99 -8.11 -5.85
C THR A 94 5.77 -7.47 -4.47
N GLN A 95 6.03 -8.23 -3.39
CA GLN A 95 5.94 -7.70 -2.03
C GLN A 95 7.00 -6.62 -1.74
N VAL A 96 8.23 -6.78 -2.24
CA VAL A 96 9.29 -5.77 -2.11
C VAL A 96 8.89 -4.49 -2.86
N LEU A 97 8.45 -4.61 -4.11
CA LEU A 97 8.02 -3.45 -4.89
C LEU A 97 6.86 -2.71 -4.24
N TYR A 98 5.92 -3.46 -3.65
CA TYR A 98 4.80 -2.88 -2.92
C TYR A 98 5.27 -2.06 -1.73
N ARG A 99 6.20 -2.60 -0.92
CA ARG A 99 6.77 -1.91 0.23
C ARG A 99 7.60 -0.69 -0.14
N ILE A 100 8.31 -0.75 -1.27
CA ILE A 100 9.00 0.41 -1.82
C ILE A 100 7.96 1.49 -2.17
N GLY A 101 6.88 1.13 -2.88
CA GLY A 101 5.76 2.03 -3.18
C GLY A 101 5.13 2.67 -1.94
N ASP A 102 4.81 1.85 -0.94
CA ASP A 102 4.19 2.24 0.34
C ASP A 102 5.04 3.22 1.16
N GLY A 103 6.37 3.19 0.96
CA GLY A 103 7.29 4.07 1.65
C GLY A 103 7.27 5.53 1.18
N PHE A 104 6.83 5.80 -0.06
CA PHE A 104 7.00 7.13 -0.68
C PHE A 104 6.00 8.18 -0.15
N ILE A 105 4.72 7.85 0.07
CA ILE A 105 3.64 8.84 0.34
C ILE A 105 3.13 8.73 1.77
N ASN A 106 4.05 8.61 2.71
CA ASN A 106 3.72 8.60 4.13
C ASN A 106 4.19 9.90 4.79
N PRO A 107 3.66 11.05 4.32
CA PRO A 107 2.50 11.57 5.04
C PRO A 107 1.39 11.98 4.06
N SER A 108 0.61 11.00 3.59
CA SER A 108 -0.67 11.34 2.96
C SER A 108 -1.52 12.10 3.99
N PRO A 109 -2.25 13.16 3.62
CA PRO A 109 -3.08 13.95 4.55
C PRO A 109 -4.08 13.12 5.36
N MET A 110 -4.36 11.89 4.90
CA MET A 110 -5.24 10.92 5.54
C MET A 110 -4.55 10.07 6.61
N GLN A 111 -3.23 10.19 6.81
CA GLN A 111 -2.51 9.43 7.82
C GLN A 111 -2.91 9.89 9.24
N ALA A 112 -3.40 8.95 10.03
CA ALA A 112 -3.95 9.20 11.37
C ALA A 112 -2.96 9.85 12.37
N TYR A 113 -1.65 9.76 12.11
CA TYR A 113 -0.60 10.32 12.99
C TYR A 113 -0.25 11.79 12.69
N ILE A 114 -0.68 12.34 11.56
CA ILE A 114 -0.38 13.74 11.19
C ILE A 114 -0.81 14.75 12.27
N PRO A 115 -2.01 14.67 12.87
CA PRO A 115 -2.41 15.59 13.95
C PRO A 115 -1.48 15.52 15.16
N LEU A 116 -0.98 14.33 15.50
CA LEU A 116 -0.05 14.14 16.61
C LEU A 116 1.30 14.80 16.32
N VAL A 117 1.86 14.58 15.12
CA VAL A 117 3.13 15.19 14.71
C VAL A 117 2.99 16.72 14.63
N LEU A 118 1.88 17.21 14.06
CA LEU A 118 1.60 18.64 13.99
C LEU A 118 1.47 19.27 15.38
N ALA A 119 0.88 18.56 16.35
CA ALA A 119 0.80 19.04 17.73
C ALA A 119 2.19 19.17 18.39
N VAL A 120 3.15 18.32 18.03
CA VAL A 120 4.55 18.42 18.49
C VAL A 120 5.24 19.61 17.82
N ILE A 121 5.13 19.75 16.50
CA ILE A 121 5.75 20.87 15.76
C ILE A 121 5.19 22.21 16.23
N LYS A 122 3.89 22.29 16.51
CA LYS A 122 3.24 23.50 17.06
C LYS A 122 3.78 23.96 18.41
N ARG A 123 4.51 23.12 19.14
CA ARG A 123 5.22 23.53 20.37
C ARG A 123 6.42 24.43 20.06
N TYR A 124 7.05 24.25 18.89
CA TYR A 124 8.23 24.99 18.46
C TYR A 124 7.87 26.10 17.45
N ASP A 125 6.91 25.86 16.55
CA ASP A 125 6.40 26.84 15.60
C ASP A 125 4.87 26.90 15.62
N LYS A 126 4.32 27.95 16.24
CA LYS A 126 2.87 28.16 16.37
C LYS A 126 2.16 28.42 15.03
N LYS A 127 2.89 28.82 13.98
CA LYS A 127 2.33 29.03 12.63
C LYS A 127 2.34 27.75 11.80
N ALA A 128 2.97 26.68 12.28
CA ALA A 128 3.04 25.43 11.54
C ALA A 128 1.64 24.84 11.30
N GLY A 129 1.35 24.58 10.02
CA GLY A 129 0.14 23.92 9.55
C GLY A 129 0.47 22.62 8.82
N LEU A 130 -0.57 21.98 8.29
CA LEU A 130 -0.44 20.79 7.42
C LEU A 130 0.53 21.05 6.26
N GLY A 131 0.44 22.22 5.62
CA GLY A 131 1.32 22.61 4.53
C GLY A 131 2.80 22.71 4.95
N THR A 132 3.08 23.25 6.14
CA THR A 132 4.44 23.31 6.69
C THR A 132 5.02 21.91 6.88
N LEU A 133 4.20 20.98 7.38
CA LEU A 133 4.58 19.59 7.61
C LEU A 133 4.87 18.86 6.29
N MET A 134 3.97 18.97 5.31
CA MET A 134 4.16 18.36 3.99
C MET A 134 5.36 18.93 3.23
N CYS A 135 5.59 20.24 3.29
CA CYS A 135 6.77 20.87 2.67
C CYS A 135 8.08 20.58 3.41
N SER A 136 8.03 20.22 4.70
CA SER A 136 9.21 19.91 5.51
C SER A 136 9.74 18.48 5.37
N GLU A 137 9.02 17.58 4.69
CA GLU A 137 9.49 16.23 4.35
C GLU A 137 9.90 16.05 2.86
N PRO A 138 10.74 16.91 2.24
CA PRO A 138 11.18 16.70 0.87
C PRO A 138 12.17 15.52 0.73
N GLN A 139 12.75 15.02 1.83
CA GLN A 139 13.79 13.97 1.81
C GLN A 139 13.32 12.62 1.26
N LYS A 140 12.02 12.37 1.09
CA LYS A 140 11.52 11.10 0.51
C LYS A 140 11.63 11.05 -1.02
N LEU A 141 11.77 12.19 -1.69
CA LEU A 141 12.00 12.28 -3.14
C LEU A 141 13.47 12.05 -3.52
N GLU A 142 14.42 12.18 -2.58
CA GLU A 142 15.86 12.01 -2.81
C GLU A 142 16.32 10.55 -2.95
N PHE A 143 15.43 9.58 -2.74
CA PHE A 143 15.72 8.14 -2.89
C PHE A 143 15.48 7.60 -4.31
N ILE A 144 15.35 8.49 -5.31
CA ILE A 144 15.24 8.16 -6.74
C ILE A 144 16.59 8.36 -7.43
#